data_AF-A0A2S4PX22-F1
#
_entry.id   AF-A0A2S4PX22-F1
#
_cell.length_a   1.000
_cell.length_b   1.000
_cell.length_c   1.000
_cell.angle_alpha   90.00
_cell.angle_beta   90.00
_cell.angle_gamma   90.00
#
_symmetry.space_group_name_H-M   'P 1'
#
loop_
_entity.id
_entity.type
_entity.pdbx_description
1 polymer ?
#
loop_
_entity_poly.entity_id
_entity_poly.type
_entity_poly.pdbx_seq_one_letter_code
_entity_poly.pdbx_strand_id
1 'polypeptide(L)'
;MASTSVELECQLLRLFQQDRILSYDNNGLRVAIIGHINSKPALLILERAPFSTYPDQISQTIGKLSNVKSLGTNDIYYWYVADTVSSPYLDGTNVGTSQYPHDLKINLIYPCAEQHVKKYSKQVLRMVVETPELYQEEVLPYIIRQRELGTLIWIWNIIEGKTEVKDVIYRTPIRQEADEGFILLPDLNWDRSTKENLHLLALPERRDIWSIRDLKKKHVSWLRIMRQKLLEATVGTYSWLEADQVKMYVHYQPTYYHFHIHIVHVAMEVGKTMARWSRARHQTDDFTLYDR
;
A
#
# COMPACT_ATOMS: atom_id res chain seq x y z
N MET A 1 7.13 6.42 29.93
CA MET A 1 5.71 6.20 29.54
C MET A 1 5.52 5.80 28.07
N ALA A 2 6.51 5.93 27.17
CA ALA A 2 6.39 5.49 25.77
C ALA A 2 6.80 4.02 25.53
N SER A 3 7.61 3.41 26.41
CA SER A 3 8.04 2.00 26.28
C SER A 3 6.90 1.00 26.44
N THR A 4 5.93 1.32 27.30
CA THR A 4 4.81 0.42 27.63
C THR A 4 3.80 0.24 26.50
N SER A 5 3.65 1.18 25.55
CA SER A 5 2.67 1.03 24.45
C SER A 5 3.19 0.11 23.34
N VAL A 6 4.47 0.26 22.96
CA VAL A 6 5.12 -0.56 21.93
C VAL A 6 5.26 -2.01 22.39
N GLU A 7 5.58 -2.23 23.66
CA GLU A 7 5.57 -3.57 24.26
C GLU A 7 4.17 -4.20 24.19
N LEU A 8 3.11 -3.42 24.45
CA LEU A 8 1.72 -3.89 24.35
C LEU A 8 1.34 -4.26 22.91
N GLU A 9 1.79 -3.48 21.92
CA GLU A 9 1.52 -3.72 20.50
C GLU A 9 2.20 -5.00 20.00
N CYS A 10 3.46 -5.23 20.38
CA CYS A 10 4.18 -6.46 20.07
C CYS A 10 3.61 -7.70 20.78
N GLN A 11 3.00 -7.53 21.96
CA GLN A 11 2.33 -8.63 22.68
C GLN A 11 1.13 -9.19 21.91
N LEU A 12 0.41 -8.38 21.14
CA LEU A 12 -0.75 -8.85 20.35
C LEU A 12 -0.35 -9.94 19.35
N LEU A 13 0.83 -9.82 18.73
CA LEU A 13 1.33 -10.83 17.79
C LEU A 13 1.61 -12.17 18.47
N ARG A 14 2.07 -12.16 19.73
CA ARG A 14 2.32 -13.39 20.51
C ARG A 14 1.03 -14.08 20.95
N LEU A 15 -0.06 -13.32 21.06
CA LEU A 15 -1.38 -13.84 21.44
C LEU A 15 -2.19 -14.36 20.24
N PHE A 16 -1.71 -14.15 19.01
CA PHE A 16 -2.43 -14.57 17.81
C PHE A 16 -2.50 -16.09 17.72
N GLN A 17 -3.72 -16.62 17.69
CA GLN A 17 -3.99 -18.04 17.44
C GLN A 17 -4.55 -18.18 16.03
N GLN A 18 -3.83 -18.93 15.18
CA GLN A 18 -4.24 -19.19 13.81
C GLN A 18 -5.44 -20.15 13.76
N ASP A 19 -6.43 -19.83 12.94
CA ASP A 19 -7.48 -20.79 12.56
C ASP A 19 -7.19 -21.41 11.19
N ARG A 20 -7.08 -20.56 10.14
CA ARG A 20 -6.90 -21.02 8.76
C ARG A 20 -6.21 -19.97 7.89
N ILE A 21 -5.63 -20.44 6.79
CA ILE A 21 -5.03 -19.58 5.77
C ILE A 21 -6.13 -19.12 4.81
N LEU A 22 -6.15 -17.82 4.53
CA LEU A 22 -7.13 -17.20 3.63
C LEU A 22 -6.63 -17.16 2.17
N SER A 23 -5.37 -16.81 1.96
CA SER A 23 -4.76 -16.72 0.63
C SER A 23 -3.23 -16.72 0.68
N TYR A 24 -2.63 -17.06 -0.46
CA TYR A 24 -1.25 -16.80 -0.80
C TYR A 24 -1.23 -15.86 -2.01
N ASP A 25 -0.46 -14.79 -1.93
CA ASP A 25 -0.32 -13.77 -2.96
C ASP A 25 1.17 -13.48 -3.21
N ASN A 26 1.47 -12.58 -4.16
CA ASN A 26 2.84 -12.17 -4.50
C ASN A 26 3.79 -13.36 -4.79
N ASN A 27 3.35 -14.30 -5.64
CA ASN A 27 4.07 -15.54 -5.95
C ASN A 27 4.47 -16.37 -4.70
N GLY A 28 3.70 -16.28 -3.63
CA GLY A 28 3.95 -17.02 -2.37
C GLY A 28 4.78 -16.25 -1.35
N LEU A 29 5.22 -15.03 -1.66
CA LEU A 29 5.97 -14.17 -0.73
C LEU A 29 5.07 -13.47 0.30
N ARG A 30 3.74 -13.55 0.13
CA ARG A 30 2.76 -13.00 1.06
C ARG A 30 1.67 -14.03 1.40
N VAL A 31 1.32 -14.11 2.68
CA VAL A 31 0.24 -14.96 3.20
C VAL A 31 -0.71 -14.15 4.08
N ALA A 32 -2.02 -14.37 3.91
CA ALA A 32 -3.05 -13.81 4.79
C ALA A 32 -3.70 -14.93 5.61
N ILE A 33 -3.81 -14.71 6.92
CA ILE A 33 -4.19 -15.71 7.91
C ILE A 33 -5.31 -15.14 8.78
N ILE A 34 -6.41 -15.88 8.93
CA ILE A 34 -7.46 -15.54 9.89
C ILE A 34 -7.26 -16.35 11.17
N GLY A 35 -7.50 -15.71 12.29
CA GLY A 35 -7.36 -16.28 13.61
C GLY A 35 -8.08 -15.45 14.65
N HIS A 36 -7.66 -15.61 15.90
CA HIS A 36 -8.23 -14.92 17.04
C HIS A 36 -7.15 -14.42 17.99
N ILE A 37 -7.42 -13.28 18.63
CA ILE A 37 -6.68 -12.76 19.78
C ILE A 37 -7.72 -12.48 20.86
N ASN A 38 -7.55 -13.05 22.06
CA ASN A 38 -8.49 -12.88 23.19
C ASN A 38 -9.96 -13.11 22.79
N SER A 39 -10.21 -14.18 22.04
CA SER A 39 -11.53 -14.58 21.53
C SER A 39 -12.21 -13.59 20.57
N LYS A 40 -11.47 -12.60 20.06
CA LYS A 40 -11.94 -11.67 19.03
C LYS A 40 -11.22 -11.95 17.70
N PRO A 41 -11.91 -11.83 16.56
CA PRO A 41 -11.33 -12.15 15.25
C PRO A 41 -10.16 -11.22 14.91
N ALA A 42 -9.08 -11.80 14.40
CA ALA A 42 -7.85 -11.10 14.03
C ALA A 42 -7.36 -11.58 12.67
N LEU A 43 -6.94 -10.65 11.81
CA LEU A 43 -6.34 -10.98 10.52
C LEU A 43 -4.85 -10.63 10.57
N LEU A 44 -4.00 -11.61 10.32
CA LEU A 44 -2.56 -11.45 10.25
C LEU A 44 -2.08 -11.61 8.81
N ILE A 45 -1.27 -10.67 8.34
CA ILE A 45 -0.68 -10.69 7.00
C ILE A 45 0.82 -10.68 7.18
N LEU A 46 1.48 -11.70 6.64
CA LEU A 46 2.93 -11.84 6.63
C LEU A 46 3.45 -11.70 5.21
N GLU A 47 4.49 -10.90 5.03
CA GLU A 47 5.13 -10.68 3.74
C GLU A 47 6.65 -10.72 3.92
N ARG A 48 7.37 -11.39 3.00
CA ARG A 48 8.84 -11.34 2.97
C ARG A 48 9.28 -9.90 2.73
N ALA A 49 10.13 -9.39 3.60
CA ALA A 49 10.69 -8.05 3.43
C ALA A 49 11.68 -8.05 2.25
N PRO A 50 11.80 -6.91 1.52
CA PRO A 50 12.77 -6.79 0.47
C PRO A 50 14.20 -6.85 1.02
N PHE A 51 15.14 -7.25 0.18
CA PHE A 51 16.55 -7.16 0.51
C PHE A 51 16.99 -5.71 0.72
N SER A 52 17.97 -5.52 1.59
CA SER A 52 18.58 -4.21 1.80
C SER A 52 19.23 -3.67 0.53
N THR A 53 19.14 -2.36 0.33
CA THR A 53 19.87 -1.66 -0.73
C THR A 53 21.30 -1.28 -0.32
N TYR A 54 21.71 -1.57 0.92
CA TYR A 54 23.05 -1.27 1.44
C TYR A 54 24.01 -2.46 1.23
N PRO A 55 25.16 -2.28 0.54
CA PRO A 55 26.09 -3.37 0.21
C PRO A 55 26.62 -4.15 1.42
N ASP A 56 26.89 -3.47 2.54
CA ASP A 56 27.41 -4.11 3.75
C ASP A 56 26.38 -5.08 4.36
N GLN A 57 25.10 -4.70 4.34
CA GLN A 57 24.02 -5.55 4.83
C GLN A 57 23.81 -6.77 3.93
N ILE A 58 23.99 -6.63 2.62
CA ILE A 58 23.94 -7.76 1.68
C ILE A 58 25.08 -8.75 1.94
N SER A 59 26.30 -8.24 2.15
CA SER A 59 27.46 -9.08 2.49
C SER A 59 27.23 -9.85 3.79
N GLN A 60 26.59 -9.21 4.79
CA GLN A 60 26.20 -9.87 6.04
C GLN A 60 25.12 -10.93 5.82
N THR A 61 24.12 -10.68 4.97
CA THR A 61 23.09 -11.68 4.62
C THR A 61 23.73 -12.92 4.00
N ILE A 62 24.67 -12.75 3.07
CA ILE A 62 25.41 -13.86 2.45
C ILE A 62 26.21 -14.66 3.50
N GLY A 63 26.89 -13.96 4.43
CA GLY A 63 27.65 -14.60 5.51
C GLY A 63 26.80 -15.35 6.54
N LYS A 64 25.49 -15.12 6.58
CA LYS A 64 24.53 -15.73 7.52
C LYS A 64 23.66 -16.82 6.88
N LEU A 65 23.91 -17.17 5.63
CA LEU A 65 23.21 -18.27 4.98
C LEU A 65 23.48 -19.57 5.74
N SER A 66 22.40 -20.27 6.08
CA SER A 66 22.40 -21.55 6.78
C SER A 66 21.46 -22.51 6.05
N ASN A 67 21.59 -23.82 6.33
CA ASN A 67 20.78 -24.86 5.69
C ASN A 67 20.74 -24.74 4.15
N VAL A 68 21.86 -24.37 3.54
CA VAL A 68 21.96 -24.16 2.08
C VAL A 68 21.77 -25.49 1.37
N LYS A 69 20.69 -25.60 0.58
CA LYS A 69 20.35 -26.77 -0.21
C LYS A 69 20.44 -26.44 -1.69
N SER A 70 21.29 -27.17 -2.40
CA SER A 70 21.34 -27.10 -3.87
C SER A 70 20.05 -27.68 -4.47
N LEU A 71 19.48 -26.96 -5.43
CA LEU A 71 18.33 -27.39 -6.21
C LEU A 71 18.74 -27.88 -7.61
N GLY A 72 19.91 -27.47 -8.11
CA GLY A 72 20.46 -27.92 -9.37
C GLY A 72 21.65 -27.08 -9.86
N THR A 73 22.24 -27.55 -10.95
CA THR A 73 23.36 -26.90 -11.63
C THR A 73 23.30 -27.18 -13.13
N ASN A 74 23.71 -26.21 -13.93
CA ASN A 74 23.94 -26.35 -15.36
C ASN A 74 25.09 -25.42 -15.78
N ASP A 75 26.26 -25.98 -16.09
CA ASP A 75 27.48 -25.25 -16.46
C ASP A 75 27.86 -24.16 -15.41
N ILE A 76 27.70 -22.88 -15.75
CA ILE A 76 27.97 -21.75 -14.84
C ILE A 76 26.76 -21.34 -13.98
N TYR A 77 25.60 -21.96 -14.15
CA TYR A 77 24.38 -21.64 -13.42
C TYR A 77 24.15 -22.60 -12.26
N TYR A 78 24.02 -22.05 -11.04
CA TYR A 78 23.75 -22.80 -9.82
C TYR A 78 22.59 -22.14 -9.09
N TRP A 79 21.63 -22.92 -8.60
CA TRP A 79 20.50 -22.39 -7.85
C TRP A 79 20.28 -23.19 -6.56
N TYR A 80 20.04 -22.44 -5.49
CA TYR A 80 19.96 -22.93 -4.11
C TYR A 80 18.72 -22.36 -3.42
N VAL A 81 18.33 -23.00 -2.34
CA VAL A 81 17.49 -22.40 -1.29
C VAL A 81 18.29 -22.41 0.02
N ALA A 82 18.09 -21.42 0.86
CA ALA A 82 18.82 -21.26 2.11
C ALA A 82 17.96 -20.53 3.15
N ASP A 83 18.29 -20.76 4.41
CA ASP A 83 17.74 -20.04 5.55
C ASP A 83 18.69 -18.92 5.96
N THR A 84 18.15 -17.80 6.44
CA THR A 84 18.95 -16.75 7.11
C THR A 84 18.91 -16.98 8.61
N VAL A 85 20.08 -17.08 9.26
CA VAL A 85 20.12 -17.17 10.73
C VAL A 85 19.72 -15.82 11.32
N SER A 86 18.56 -15.77 11.97
CA SER A 86 18.12 -14.61 12.75
C SER A 86 18.98 -14.44 14.00
N SER A 87 19.40 -13.20 14.28
CA SER A 87 20.05 -12.84 15.55
C SER A 87 19.11 -13.17 16.72
N PRO A 88 19.58 -13.77 17.83
CA PRO A 88 18.72 -14.35 18.89
C PRO A 88 18.06 -13.32 19.83
N TYR A 89 17.73 -12.10 19.38
CA TYR A 89 17.17 -11.07 20.25
C TYR A 89 15.72 -10.70 19.88
N LEU A 90 14.78 -11.40 20.53
CA LEU A 90 13.40 -10.96 20.78
C LEU A 90 13.25 -10.54 22.25
N ASP A 91 14.20 -9.76 22.79
CA ASP A 91 13.99 -9.05 24.04
C ASP A 91 13.63 -7.60 23.71
N GLY A 92 12.42 -7.20 24.10
CA GLY A 92 11.74 -5.97 23.68
C GLY A 92 12.37 -4.66 24.16
N THR A 93 13.66 -4.65 24.50
CA THR A 93 14.36 -3.52 25.12
C THR A 93 15.14 -2.65 24.15
N ASN A 94 15.34 -3.09 22.89
CA ASN A 94 16.04 -2.33 21.85
C ASN A 94 15.19 -2.15 20.58
N VAL A 95 13.99 -1.59 20.74
CA VAL A 95 13.20 -1.09 19.61
C VAL A 95 13.83 0.22 19.14
N GLY A 96 14.87 0.15 18.30
CA GLY A 96 15.41 1.36 17.66
C GLY A 96 16.81 1.29 17.03
N THR A 97 17.59 0.20 17.19
CA THR A 97 19.00 0.20 16.76
C THR A 97 19.49 -1.09 16.11
N SER A 98 18.61 -2.03 15.71
CA SER A 98 19.07 -3.18 14.92
C SER A 98 19.51 -2.70 13.54
N GLN A 99 20.82 -2.58 13.30
CA GLN A 99 21.44 -2.28 12.00
C GLN A 99 21.24 -3.40 10.95
N TYR A 100 20.31 -4.32 11.17
CA TYR A 100 20.12 -5.51 10.36
C TYR A 100 18.82 -5.42 9.57
N PRO A 101 18.80 -5.94 8.32
CA PRO A 101 17.56 -6.02 7.56
C PRO A 101 16.58 -6.97 8.26
N HIS A 102 15.31 -6.58 8.33
CA HIS A 102 14.23 -7.43 8.80
C HIS A 102 13.84 -8.43 7.71
N ASP A 103 13.47 -9.67 8.08
CA ASP A 103 13.06 -10.70 7.09
C ASP A 103 11.57 -10.65 6.73
N LEU A 104 10.75 -10.02 7.58
CA LEU A 104 9.29 -10.01 7.46
C LEU A 104 8.70 -8.62 7.70
N LYS A 105 7.74 -8.25 6.85
CA LYS A 105 6.77 -7.19 7.10
C LYS A 105 5.47 -7.81 7.61
N ILE A 106 4.93 -7.27 8.70
CA ILE A 106 3.75 -7.80 9.38
C ILE A 106 2.66 -6.73 9.44
N ASN A 107 1.45 -7.07 9.02
CA ASN A 107 0.25 -6.26 9.25
C ASN A 107 -0.76 -7.05 10.07
N LEU A 108 -1.25 -6.47 11.16
CA LEU A 108 -2.29 -7.04 12.00
C LEU A 108 -3.54 -6.16 11.94
N ILE A 109 -4.68 -6.74 11.59
CA ILE A 109 -6.00 -6.09 11.70
C ILE A 109 -6.73 -6.75 12.86
N TYR A 110 -6.93 -5.99 13.95
CA TYR A 110 -7.55 -6.50 15.16
C TYR A 110 -8.33 -5.42 15.92
N PRO A 111 -9.59 -5.68 16.31
CA PRO A 111 -10.45 -6.76 15.82
C PRO A 111 -10.81 -6.58 14.34
N CYS A 112 -10.84 -7.67 13.56
CA CYS A 112 -11.22 -7.61 12.15
C CYS A 112 -12.70 -7.97 11.93
N ALA A 113 -13.39 -7.20 11.09
CA ALA A 113 -14.73 -7.52 10.58
C ALA A 113 -14.71 -8.48 9.36
N GLU A 114 -15.85 -9.11 9.06
CA GLU A 114 -16.02 -10.06 7.94
C GLU A 114 -15.59 -9.50 6.58
N GLN A 115 -15.78 -8.19 6.35
CA GLN A 115 -15.34 -7.53 5.12
C GLN A 115 -13.82 -7.65 4.89
N HIS A 116 -13.01 -7.63 5.95
CA HIS A 116 -11.56 -7.84 5.84
C HIS A 116 -11.27 -9.29 5.47
N VAL A 117 -11.95 -10.25 6.11
CA VAL A 117 -11.80 -11.68 5.80
C VAL A 117 -12.13 -11.91 4.33
N LYS A 118 -13.24 -11.36 3.83
CA LYS A 118 -13.62 -11.47 2.43
C LYS A 118 -12.58 -10.86 1.49
N LYS A 119 -12.04 -9.67 1.82
CA LYS A 119 -11.01 -8.96 1.04
C LYS A 119 -9.72 -9.78 0.90
N TYR A 120 -9.29 -10.45 1.96
CA TYR A 120 -8.01 -11.18 1.99
C TYR A 120 -8.15 -12.69 1.74
N SER A 121 -9.39 -13.20 1.61
CA SER A 121 -9.66 -14.56 1.14
C SER A 121 -9.28 -14.72 -0.32
N LYS A 122 -8.87 -15.92 -0.71
CA LYS A 122 -8.69 -16.26 -2.12
C LYS A 122 -10.01 -16.02 -2.86
N GLN A 123 -9.97 -15.12 -3.84
CA GLN A 123 -11.10 -14.79 -4.68
C GLN A 123 -10.81 -15.23 -6.12
N VAL A 124 -11.82 -15.79 -6.78
CA VAL A 124 -11.77 -15.98 -8.22
C VAL A 124 -11.98 -14.62 -8.88
N LEU A 125 -10.94 -14.11 -9.54
CA LEU A 125 -11.02 -12.85 -10.27
C LEU A 125 -11.81 -13.04 -11.56
N ARG A 126 -12.65 -12.07 -11.89
CA ARG A 126 -13.42 -12.01 -13.13
C ARG A 126 -13.15 -10.68 -13.81
N MET A 127 -12.99 -10.72 -15.13
CA MET A 127 -13.07 -9.51 -15.94
C MET A 127 -14.55 -9.17 -16.10
N VAL A 128 -14.92 -7.93 -15.81
CA VAL A 128 -16.28 -7.41 -15.95
C VAL A 128 -16.29 -6.24 -16.92
N VAL A 129 -17.40 -6.06 -17.63
CA VAL A 129 -17.64 -4.89 -18.48
C VAL A 129 -18.78 -4.11 -17.86
N GLU A 130 -18.47 -2.93 -17.34
CA GLU A 130 -19.46 -2.07 -16.69
C GLU A 130 -19.97 -1.00 -17.66
N THR A 131 -21.23 -1.11 -18.08
CA THR A 131 -21.90 -0.09 -18.91
C THR A 131 -22.35 1.10 -18.05
N PRO A 132 -22.66 2.26 -18.64
CA PRO A 132 -23.25 3.38 -17.92
C PRO A 132 -24.53 3.00 -17.16
N GLU A 133 -25.38 2.16 -17.74
CA GLU A 133 -26.64 1.69 -17.14
C GLU A 133 -26.35 0.84 -15.90
N LEU A 134 -25.44 -0.15 -16.02
CA LEU A 134 -25.04 -0.98 -14.88
C LEU A 134 -24.42 -0.14 -13.75
N TYR A 135 -23.65 0.89 -14.10
CA TYR A 135 -23.12 1.81 -13.10
C TYR A 135 -24.26 2.51 -12.33
N GLN A 136 -25.27 3.01 -13.03
CA GLN A 136 -26.39 3.73 -12.41
C GLN A 136 -27.30 2.81 -11.57
N GLU A 137 -27.57 1.61 -12.08
CA GLU A 137 -28.55 0.69 -11.48
C GLU A 137 -27.97 -0.16 -10.34
N GLU A 138 -26.68 -0.53 -10.40
CA GLU A 138 -26.08 -1.47 -9.45
C GLU A 138 -24.92 -0.85 -8.66
N VAL A 139 -23.97 -0.23 -9.35
CA VAL A 139 -22.71 0.22 -8.72
C VAL A 139 -22.91 1.47 -7.88
N LEU A 140 -23.62 2.48 -8.39
CA LEU A 140 -23.87 3.73 -7.68
C LEU A 140 -24.68 3.51 -6.38
N PRO A 141 -25.78 2.71 -6.37
CA PRO A 141 -26.46 2.35 -5.13
C PRO A 141 -25.55 1.66 -4.12
N TYR A 142 -24.67 0.76 -4.59
CA TYR A 142 -23.66 0.15 -3.73
C TYR A 142 -22.69 1.19 -3.12
N ILE A 143 -22.19 2.14 -3.93
CA ILE A 143 -21.30 3.21 -3.47
C ILE A 143 -21.96 4.04 -2.37
N ILE A 144 -23.20 4.48 -2.60
CA ILE A 144 -23.98 5.27 -1.65
C ILE A 144 -24.08 4.53 -0.31
N ARG A 145 -24.50 3.26 -0.34
CA ARG A 145 -24.59 2.41 0.85
C ARG A 145 -23.25 2.27 1.58
N GLN A 146 -22.15 2.06 0.87
CA GLN A 146 -20.82 1.94 1.50
C GLN A 146 -20.40 3.23 2.22
N ARG A 147 -20.75 4.39 1.66
CA ARG A 147 -20.43 5.70 2.26
C ARG A 147 -21.28 5.97 3.50
N GLU A 148 -22.56 5.60 3.47
CA GLU A 148 -23.48 5.72 4.62
C GLU A 148 -23.04 4.86 5.81
N LEU A 149 -22.40 3.72 5.56
CA LEU A 149 -21.85 2.84 6.61
C LEU A 149 -20.60 3.41 7.32
N GLY A 150 -20.13 4.61 6.98
CA GLY A 150 -19.00 5.25 7.65
C GLY A 150 -17.63 4.67 7.28
N THR A 151 -17.52 3.97 6.15
CA THR A 151 -16.26 3.34 5.69
C THR A 151 -15.12 4.33 5.41
N LEU A 152 -15.43 5.62 5.31
CA LEU A 152 -14.48 6.71 4.99
C LEU A 152 -14.02 7.51 6.21
N ILE A 153 -14.50 7.20 7.42
CA ILE A 153 -14.17 7.97 8.64
C ILE A 153 -12.66 8.07 8.83
N TRP A 154 -11.91 7.00 8.58
CA TRP A 154 -10.46 7.00 8.70
C TRP A 154 -9.79 7.98 7.72
N ILE A 155 -10.26 8.05 6.47
CA ILE A 155 -9.76 9.01 5.46
C ILE A 155 -10.02 10.44 5.92
N TRP A 156 -11.23 10.71 6.41
CA TRP A 156 -11.60 12.05 6.86
C TRP A 156 -10.82 12.47 8.10
N ASN A 157 -10.51 11.55 9.00
CA ASN A 157 -9.65 11.82 10.15
C ASN A 157 -8.24 12.24 9.73
N ILE A 158 -7.67 11.61 8.69
CA ILE A 158 -6.38 12.03 8.12
C ILE A 158 -6.52 13.42 7.49
N ILE A 159 -7.57 13.63 6.68
CA ILE A 159 -7.83 14.91 6.01
C ILE A 159 -7.94 16.07 7.00
N GLU A 160 -8.67 15.85 8.09
CA GLU A 160 -8.89 16.82 9.15
C GLU A 160 -7.71 16.96 10.12
N GLY A 161 -6.63 16.20 9.93
CA GLY A 161 -5.44 16.24 10.79
C GLY A 161 -5.66 15.66 12.20
N LYS A 162 -6.63 14.75 12.36
CA LYS A 162 -6.92 14.07 13.63
C LYS A 162 -6.06 12.83 13.86
N THR A 163 -5.64 12.15 12.78
CA THR A 163 -4.85 10.91 12.82
C THR A 163 -3.70 10.96 11.81
N GLU A 164 -2.68 10.11 11.98
CA GLU A 164 -1.51 9.96 11.08
C GLU A 164 -0.73 11.26 10.78
N VAL A 165 -0.88 12.30 11.61
CA VAL A 165 -0.25 13.62 11.39
C VAL A 165 1.27 13.53 11.26
N LYS A 166 1.90 12.57 11.93
CA LYS A 166 3.36 12.35 11.88
C LYS A 166 3.82 11.62 10.62
N ASP A 167 2.93 10.87 9.98
CA ASP A 167 3.20 10.08 8.78
C ASP A 167 2.96 10.89 7.49
N VAL A 168 2.23 12.00 7.60
CA VAL A 168 2.03 12.94 6.49
C VAL A 168 3.35 13.54 6.05
N ILE A 169 3.70 13.26 4.79
CA ILE A 169 4.93 13.75 4.16
C ILE A 169 4.76 15.19 3.71
N TYR A 170 3.59 15.50 3.17
CA TYR A 170 3.24 16.83 2.70
C TYR A 170 1.74 17.07 2.87
N ARG A 171 1.38 18.28 3.25
CA ARG A 171 0.00 18.76 3.22
C ARG A 171 -0.07 20.21 2.77
N THR A 172 -1.09 20.54 1.99
CA THR A 172 -1.49 21.92 1.82
C THR A 172 -2.09 22.48 3.12
N PRO A 173 -2.04 23.80 3.35
CA PRO A 173 -2.75 24.40 4.49
C PRO A 173 -4.25 24.08 4.45
N ILE A 174 -4.77 23.57 5.57
CA ILE A 174 -6.15 23.04 5.68
C ILE A 174 -7.17 24.10 5.28
N ARG A 175 -8.08 23.78 4.35
CA ARG A 175 -9.17 24.66 3.89
C ARG A 175 -8.73 26.01 3.31
N GLN A 176 -7.46 26.18 2.96
CA GLN A 176 -6.98 27.42 2.34
C GLN A 176 -6.92 27.31 0.81
N GLU A 177 -6.73 26.10 0.30
CA GLU A 177 -6.63 25.84 -1.14
C GLU A 177 -7.93 25.26 -1.70
N ALA A 178 -9.00 26.07 -1.70
CA ALA A 178 -10.31 25.79 -2.31
C ALA A 178 -10.60 24.29 -2.60
N ASP A 179 -10.58 23.90 -3.88
CA ASP A 179 -10.77 22.53 -4.36
C ASP A 179 -9.44 21.77 -4.59
N GLU A 180 -8.29 22.42 -4.39
CA GLU A 180 -6.96 21.96 -4.78
C GLU A 180 -6.09 21.50 -3.60
N GLY A 181 -6.61 21.58 -2.38
CA GLY A 181 -5.95 21.06 -1.20
C GLY A 181 -5.80 19.54 -1.24
N PHE A 182 -4.67 19.03 -0.73
CA PHE A 182 -4.39 17.60 -0.67
C PHE A 182 -3.40 17.24 0.44
N ILE A 183 -3.37 15.94 0.73
CA ILE A 183 -2.43 15.31 1.65
C ILE A 183 -1.69 14.20 0.91
N LEU A 184 -0.39 14.12 1.16
CA LEU A 184 0.50 13.09 0.64
C LEU A 184 1.08 12.31 1.83
N LEU A 185 0.92 10.99 1.79
CA LEU A 185 1.33 10.09 2.87
C LEU A 185 1.84 8.76 2.29
N PRO A 186 2.71 8.03 2.99
CA PRO A 186 3.19 6.73 2.52
C PRO A 186 2.05 5.70 2.53
N ASP A 187 1.94 4.90 1.48
CA ASP A 187 0.98 3.79 1.42
C ASP A 187 1.39 2.69 2.41
N LEU A 188 0.40 1.99 2.98
CA LEU A 188 0.64 0.88 3.91
C LEU A 188 1.54 -0.21 3.31
N ASN A 189 1.55 -0.37 1.98
CA ASN A 189 2.34 -1.40 1.31
C ASN A 189 3.82 -1.02 1.15
N TRP A 190 4.21 0.25 1.26
CA TRP A 190 5.62 0.65 1.21
C TRP A 190 6.34 0.35 2.52
N ASP A 191 7.62 -0.04 2.46
CA ASP A 191 8.50 -0.24 3.61
C ASP A 191 9.15 1.06 4.12
N ARG A 192 8.96 2.16 3.37
CA ARG A 192 9.54 3.48 3.64
C ARG A 192 11.08 3.53 3.57
N SER A 193 11.70 2.51 2.99
CA SER A 193 13.16 2.39 2.91
C SER A 193 13.62 2.10 1.48
N THR A 194 13.01 1.12 0.81
CA THR A 194 13.40 0.72 -0.55
C THR A 194 12.87 1.76 -1.54
N LYS A 195 13.79 2.48 -2.18
CA LYS A 195 13.47 3.60 -3.10
C LYS A 195 12.64 3.15 -4.28
N GLU A 196 13.00 2.02 -4.87
CA GLU A 196 12.36 1.43 -6.04
C GLU A 196 10.94 0.93 -5.74
N ASN A 197 10.62 0.72 -4.46
CA ASN A 197 9.28 0.35 -3.99
C ASN A 197 8.47 1.55 -3.49
N LEU A 198 8.92 2.80 -3.71
CA LEU A 198 8.19 3.99 -3.31
C LEU A 198 6.73 3.88 -3.75
N HIS A 199 5.83 3.99 -2.77
CA HIS A 199 4.40 4.01 -2.98
C HIS A 199 3.78 4.97 -1.97
N LEU A 200 3.27 6.07 -2.50
CA LEU A 200 2.55 7.11 -1.75
C LEU A 200 1.08 7.12 -2.17
N LEU A 201 0.26 7.63 -1.26
CA LEU A 201 -1.14 7.88 -1.47
C LEU A 201 -1.38 9.39 -1.36
N ALA A 202 -2.03 9.96 -2.37
CA ALA A 202 -2.49 11.33 -2.36
C ALA A 202 -4.00 11.39 -2.16
N LEU A 203 -4.43 12.16 -1.16
CA LEU A 203 -5.82 12.35 -0.77
C LEU A 203 -6.20 13.82 -0.97
N PRO A 204 -6.94 14.16 -2.05
CA PRO A 204 -7.55 15.47 -2.19
C PRO A 204 -8.52 15.78 -1.05
N GLU A 205 -8.58 17.05 -0.63
CA GLU A 205 -9.44 17.52 0.46
C GLU A 205 -10.92 17.58 0.03
N ARG A 206 -11.18 17.82 -1.26
CA ARG A 206 -12.54 17.81 -1.84
C ARG A 206 -13.21 16.45 -1.64
N ARG A 207 -14.53 16.46 -1.42
CA ARG A 207 -15.32 15.25 -1.05
C ARG A 207 -16.41 14.86 -2.07
N ASP A 208 -16.53 15.62 -3.16
CA ASP A 208 -17.55 15.49 -4.20
C ASP A 208 -17.16 14.54 -5.34
N ILE A 209 -15.91 14.07 -5.38
CA ILE A 209 -15.42 13.08 -6.35
C ILE A 209 -15.16 11.77 -5.61
N TRP A 210 -15.91 10.73 -5.94
CA TRP A 210 -15.86 9.43 -5.24
C TRP A 210 -15.04 8.41 -6.04
N SER A 211 -15.06 8.53 -7.36
CA SER A 211 -14.25 7.73 -8.29
C SER A 211 -14.05 8.46 -9.61
N ILE A 212 -13.39 7.80 -10.58
CA ILE A 212 -13.26 8.34 -11.95
C ILE A 212 -14.60 8.61 -12.65
N ARG A 213 -15.71 7.99 -12.20
CA ARG A 213 -17.05 8.21 -12.78
C ARG A 213 -17.60 9.61 -12.54
N ASP A 214 -17.12 10.29 -11.50
CA ASP A 214 -17.52 11.68 -11.19
C ASP A 214 -16.71 12.72 -11.97
N LEU A 215 -15.63 12.29 -12.63
CA LEU A 215 -14.80 13.16 -13.45
C LEU A 215 -15.56 13.60 -14.72
N LYS A 216 -15.54 14.92 -14.97
CA LYS A 216 -16.20 15.57 -16.10
C LYS A 216 -15.19 16.49 -16.78
N LYS A 217 -15.51 16.98 -17.99
CA LYS A 217 -14.66 17.93 -18.73
C LYS A 217 -14.22 19.14 -17.89
N LYS A 218 -15.11 19.65 -17.01
CA LYS A 218 -14.79 20.77 -16.10
C LYS A 218 -13.66 20.47 -15.11
N HIS A 219 -13.37 19.19 -14.83
CA HIS A 219 -12.31 18.77 -13.91
C HIS A 219 -10.94 18.62 -14.59
N VAL A 220 -10.83 18.77 -15.91
CA VAL A 220 -9.55 18.58 -16.62
C VAL A 220 -8.49 19.56 -16.14
N SER A 221 -8.82 20.83 -15.96
CA SER A 221 -7.86 21.83 -15.45
C SER A 221 -7.42 21.48 -14.02
N TRP A 222 -8.36 21.08 -13.17
CA TRP A 222 -8.07 20.63 -11.81
C TRP A 222 -7.13 19.42 -11.79
N LEU A 223 -7.37 18.40 -12.64
CA LEU A 223 -6.51 17.21 -12.73
C LEU A 223 -5.07 17.57 -13.15
N ARG A 224 -4.89 18.53 -14.07
CA ARG A 224 -3.55 19.00 -14.48
C ARG A 224 -2.83 19.70 -13.34
N ILE A 225 -3.52 20.58 -12.62
CA ILE A 225 -2.99 21.28 -11.45
C ILE A 225 -2.59 20.27 -10.37
N MET A 226 -3.48 19.32 -10.05
CA MET A 226 -3.20 18.27 -9.07
C MET A 226 -2.00 17.42 -9.49
N ARG A 227 -1.91 16.98 -10.75
CA ARG A 227 -0.74 16.24 -11.26
C ARG A 227 0.55 17.03 -11.02
N GLN A 228 0.56 18.32 -11.34
CA GLN A 228 1.74 19.16 -11.17
C GLN A 228 2.11 19.33 -9.69
N LYS A 229 1.17 19.75 -8.84
CA LYS A 229 1.41 19.95 -7.40
C LYS A 229 1.87 18.67 -6.71
N LEU A 230 1.27 17.53 -7.04
CA LEU A 230 1.65 16.24 -6.48
C LEU A 230 3.06 15.83 -6.90
N LEU A 231 3.45 16.11 -8.15
CA LEU A 231 4.78 15.80 -8.66
C LEU A 231 5.83 16.66 -7.96
N GLU A 232 5.58 17.97 -7.86
CA GLU A 232 6.44 18.92 -7.16
C GLU A 232 6.60 18.57 -5.68
N ALA A 233 5.49 18.27 -4.98
CA ALA A 233 5.54 17.86 -3.58
C ALA A 233 6.31 16.55 -3.37
N THR A 234 6.15 15.58 -4.27
CA THR A 234 6.83 14.28 -4.19
C THR A 234 8.33 14.44 -4.42
N VAL A 235 8.74 15.05 -5.53
CA VAL A 235 10.16 15.26 -5.88
C VAL A 235 10.84 16.22 -4.88
N GLY A 236 10.13 17.25 -4.41
CA GLY A 236 10.63 18.18 -3.39
C GLY A 236 10.84 17.51 -2.01
N THR A 237 10.11 16.43 -1.71
CA THR A 237 10.33 15.64 -0.49
C THR A 237 11.55 14.74 -0.63
N TYR A 238 11.70 14.07 -1.78
CA TYR A 238 12.71 13.02 -1.98
C TYR A 238 13.77 13.49 -2.98
N SER A 239 14.89 14.03 -2.47
CA SER A 239 15.99 14.56 -3.30
C SER A 239 16.67 13.56 -4.24
N TRP A 240 16.44 12.26 -4.04
CA TRP A 240 16.97 11.19 -4.89
C TRP A 240 16.04 10.80 -6.03
N LEU A 241 14.84 11.39 -6.10
CA LEU A 241 13.78 11.03 -7.04
C LEU A 241 13.62 12.11 -8.10
N GLU A 242 13.62 11.71 -9.37
CA GLU A 242 13.38 12.61 -10.50
C GLU A 242 11.94 12.54 -11.01
N ALA A 243 11.51 13.58 -11.72
CA ALA A 243 10.12 13.71 -12.16
C ALA A 243 9.67 12.59 -13.12
N ASP A 244 10.57 12.11 -13.98
CA ASP A 244 10.34 11.03 -14.94
C ASP A 244 10.42 9.63 -14.31
N GLN A 245 10.82 9.54 -13.04
CA GLN A 245 10.81 8.32 -12.24
C GLN A 245 9.50 8.13 -11.47
N VAL A 246 8.53 9.03 -11.64
CA VAL A 246 7.24 9.01 -10.93
C VAL A 246 6.10 8.60 -11.88
N LYS A 247 5.34 7.58 -11.48
CA LYS A 247 4.08 7.20 -12.13
C LYS A 247 2.91 7.51 -11.22
N MET A 248 1.88 8.17 -11.76
CA MET A 248 0.61 8.41 -11.06
C MET A 248 -0.55 7.66 -11.70
N TYR A 249 -1.44 7.10 -10.89
CA TYR A 249 -2.62 6.40 -11.38
C TYR A 249 -3.73 6.36 -10.32
N VAL A 250 -4.92 5.93 -10.73
CA VAL A 250 -6.10 5.77 -9.88
C VAL A 250 -6.69 4.39 -10.09
N HIS A 251 -7.35 3.83 -9.06
CA HIS A 251 -8.03 2.54 -9.17
C HIS A 251 -9.45 2.67 -9.72
N TYR A 252 -9.85 1.65 -10.48
CA TYR A 252 -11.25 1.39 -10.79
C TYR A 252 -11.53 -0.11 -10.85
N GLN A 253 -12.39 -0.68 -10.00
CA GLN A 253 -13.06 -0.06 -8.84
C GLN A 253 -12.05 0.33 -7.73
N PRO A 254 -12.21 1.47 -7.05
CA PRO A 254 -11.35 1.83 -5.92
C PRO A 254 -11.68 1.00 -4.67
N THR A 255 -10.70 0.85 -3.77
CA THR A 255 -10.95 0.19 -2.46
C THR A 255 -11.86 1.03 -1.56
N TYR A 256 -11.72 2.36 -1.63
CA TYR A 256 -12.53 3.32 -0.87
C TYR A 256 -13.04 4.40 -1.82
N TYR A 257 -14.32 4.72 -1.73
CA TYR A 257 -14.98 5.69 -2.61
C TYR A 257 -14.77 7.15 -2.16
N HIS A 258 -13.50 7.52 -1.93
CA HIS A 258 -13.00 8.88 -1.87
C HIS A 258 -11.89 8.96 -2.91
N PHE A 259 -11.97 9.89 -3.87
CA PHE A 259 -10.97 9.92 -4.94
C PHE A 259 -9.56 10.03 -4.38
N HIS A 260 -8.65 9.16 -4.80
CA HIS A 260 -7.27 9.11 -4.34
C HIS A 260 -6.35 8.73 -5.49
N ILE A 261 -5.14 9.27 -5.45
CA ILE A 261 -4.13 9.08 -6.49
C ILE A 261 -2.97 8.30 -5.88
N HIS A 262 -2.61 7.21 -6.53
CA HIS A 262 -1.41 6.45 -6.21
C HIS A 262 -0.23 7.09 -6.92
N ILE A 263 0.86 7.29 -6.19
CA ILE A 263 2.13 7.82 -6.71
C ILE A 263 3.19 6.77 -6.42
N VAL A 264 3.83 6.24 -7.45
CA VAL A 264 4.80 5.15 -7.32
C VAL A 264 6.07 5.43 -8.11
N HIS A 265 7.17 4.79 -7.71
CA HIS A 265 8.36 4.75 -8.56
C HIS A 265 8.08 3.94 -9.84
N VAL A 266 8.63 4.35 -10.98
CA VAL A 266 8.45 3.65 -12.27
C VAL A 266 9.00 2.22 -12.25
N ALA A 267 10.02 1.95 -11.43
CA ALA A 267 10.61 0.62 -11.26
C ALA A 267 9.85 -0.31 -10.30
N MET A 268 8.81 0.19 -9.62
CA MET A 268 8.02 -0.63 -8.71
C MET A 268 7.35 -1.78 -9.47
N GLU A 269 7.52 -3.01 -9.01
CA GLU A 269 6.94 -4.19 -9.67
C GLU A 269 5.41 -4.10 -9.76
N VAL A 270 4.87 -4.46 -10.93
CA VAL A 270 3.43 -4.37 -11.21
C VAL A 270 2.65 -5.43 -10.43
N GLY A 271 2.23 -5.11 -9.21
CA GLY A 271 1.28 -5.90 -8.44
C GLY A 271 -0.18 -5.77 -8.94
N LYS A 272 -1.12 -6.46 -8.28
CA LYS A 272 -2.57 -6.34 -8.59
C LYS A 272 -3.08 -4.90 -8.52
N THR A 273 -2.46 -4.05 -7.70
CA THR A 273 -2.74 -2.61 -7.57
C THR A 273 -2.36 -1.81 -8.82
N MET A 274 -1.52 -2.33 -9.71
CA MET A 274 -1.05 -1.67 -10.92
C MET A 274 -1.38 -2.46 -12.20
N ALA A 275 -2.17 -3.53 -12.09
CA ALA A 275 -2.46 -4.43 -13.21
C ALA A 275 -3.05 -3.67 -14.40
N ARG A 276 -2.29 -3.63 -15.50
CA ARG A 276 -2.47 -2.70 -16.62
C ARG A 276 -3.45 -3.20 -17.70
N TRP A 277 -4.17 -4.31 -17.47
CA TRP A 277 -5.01 -4.95 -18.49
C TRP A 277 -6.42 -5.33 -18.02
N SER A 278 -7.35 -4.39 -18.21
CA SER A 278 -8.55 -4.58 -19.03
C SER A 278 -8.91 -3.21 -19.64
N ARG A 279 -8.33 -2.90 -20.82
CA ARG A 279 -8.60 -1.67 -21.60
C ARG A 279 -8.50 -0.33 -20.82
N ALA A 280 -7.60 -0.24 -19.84
CA ALA A 280 -7.35 0.99 -19.10
C ALA A 280 -6.37 1.89 -19.86
N ARG A 281 -6.91 2.77 -20.72
CA ARG A 281 -6.26 4.02 -21.15
C ARG A 281 -6.34 5.09 -20.05
N HIS A 282 -5.90 4.79 -18.83
CA HIS A 282 -5.97 5.78 -17.75
C HIS A 282 -4.71 5.74 -16.88
N GLN A 283 -3.53 5.80 -17.50
CA GLN A 283 -2.44 6.56 -16.89
C GLN A 283 -2.82 8.04 -16.87
N THR A 284 -2.30 8.82 -15.91
CA THR A 284 -2.39 10.28 -16.00
C THR A 284 -1.72 10.84 -17.26
N ASP A 285 -0.83 10.07 -17.87
CA ASP A 285 -0.24 10.33 -19.19
C ASP A 285 -1.09 9.81 -20.38
N ASP A 286 -2.14 9.01 -20.18
CA ASP A 286 -3.14 8.70 -21.24
C ASP A 286 -4.12 9.88 -21.47
N PHE A 287 -3.93 10.98 -20.73
CA PHE A 287 -4.40 12.32 -21.10
C PHE A 287 -3.35 13.08 -21.92
N THR A 288 -2.49 12.38 -22.66
CA THR A 288 -1.66 12.96 -23.72
C THR A 288 -2.56 13.45 -24.85
N LEU A 289 -3.02 14.70 -24.71
CA LEU A 289 -3.26 15.54 -25.87
C LEU A 289 -1.89 15.73 -26.52
N TYR A 290 -1.66 15.02 -27.62
CA TYR A 290 -0.68 15.47 -28.59
C TYR A 290 -1.13 16.87 -29.02
N ASP A 291 -0.32 17.88 -28.72
CA ASP A 291 -0.39 19.16 -29.45
C ASP A 291 -0.20 18.85 -30.93
N ARG A 292 -1.28 19.04 -31.69
CA ARG A 292 -1.24 19.45 -33.08
C ARG A 292 -2.14 20.68 -33.22
#